data_AF-A0A023FY54-F1
#
_entry.id   AF-A0A023FY54-F1
#
_cell.length_a   1.000
_cell.length_b   1.000
_cell.length_c   1.000
_cell.angle_alpha   90.00
_cell.angle_beta   90.00
_cell.angle_gamma   90.00
#
_symmetry.space_group_name_H-M   'P 1'
#
loop_
_entity.id
_entity.type
_entity.pdbx_description
1 polymer ?
#
loop_
_entity_poly.entity_id
_entity_poly.type
_entity_poly.pdbx_seq_one_letter_code
_entity_poly.pdbx_strand_id
1 'polypeptide(L)'
;LAAEAIPAVIQTRYKCLECLDSQAFKVALKLSLNTPTDRLLGLGLHNTIEELVEAHRQAQYIRLAQTSTGRYMLDSLGIRKPANDSSLLPIPRTVHRELLMRPLPRNMHPSYHEQRRKARAKALHRYYGSEPDAVWVNAACTGDEAIAAVMDSSSFALITLSLPPDTSSEAAEEAAIAVAIARTEARYILSDSKTALLNFARGRVHAPASGIL
;
A
#
# COMPACT_ATOMS: atom_id res chain seq x y z
N LEU A 1 -22.03 -15.85 -13.86
CA LEU A 1 -22.32 -16.38 -12.51
C LEU A 1 -23.08 -15.30 -11.76
N ALA A 2 -24.28 -15.64 -11.30
CA ALA A 2 -25.34 -14.72 -10.92
C ALA A 2 -24.88 -13.70 -9.86
N ALA A 3 -25.20 -12.43 -10.07
CA ALA A 3 -25.21 -11.44 -9.00
C ALA A 3 -26.32 -11.86 -8.02
N GLU A 4 -25.95 -12.57 -6.96
CA GLU A 4 -26.85 -12.78 -5.83
C GLU A 4 -27.30 -11.40 -5.33
N ALA A 5 -28.59 -11.12 -5.48
CA ALA A 5 -29.20 -9.93 -4.92
C ALA A 5 -28.91 -9.90 -3.42
N ILE A 6 -28.21 -8.87 -2.96
CA ILE A 6 -27.93 -8.68 -1.54
C ILE A 6 -29.28 -8.69 -0.80
N PRO A 7 -29.48 -9.55 0.21
CA PRO A 7 -30.73 -9.61 0.96
C PRO A 7 -31.15 -8.23 1.46
N ALA A 8 -32.43 -7.86 1.34
CA ALA A 8 -32.95 -6.53 1.68
C ALA A 8 -32.60 -6.08 3.12
N VAL A 9 -32.45 -7.04 4.04
CA VAL A 9 -32.01 -6.82 5.42
C VAL A 9 -30.58 -6.28 5.49
N ILE A 10 -29.68 -6.78 4.65
CA ILE A 10 -28.28 -6.33 4.58
C ILE A 10 -28.24 -4.92 3.98
N GLN A 11 -28.98 -4.66 2.91
CA GLN A 11 -29.06 -3.33 2.29
C GLN A 11 -29.54 -2.25 3.28
N THR A 12 -30.51 -2.60 4.13
CA THR A 12 -31.04 -1.69 5.16
C THR A 12 -29.98 -1.36 6.22
N ARG A 13 -29.20 -2.37 6.66
CA ARG A 13 -28.10 -2.16 7.62
C ARG A 13 -26.96 -1.32 7.05
N TYR A 14 -26.64 -1.49 5.77
CA TYR A 14 -25.64 -0.65 5.08
C TYR A 14 -26.02 0.82 5.13
N LYS A 15 -27.27 1.15 4.77
CA LYS A 15 -27.78 2.53 4.82
C LYS A 15 -27.73 3.12 6.24
N CYS A 16 -28.03 2.32 7.27
CA CYS A 16 -27.90 2.77 8.66
C CYS A 16 -26.45 3.11 9.02
N LEU A 17 -25.49 2.29 8.60
CA LEU A 17 -24.05 2.53 8.81
C LEU A 17 -23.59 3.82 8.13
N GLU A 18 -24.01 4.07 6.89
CA GLU A 18 -23.68 5.30 6.15
C GLU A 18 -24.24 6.55 6.83
N CYS A 19 -25.47 6.47 7.34
CA CYS A 19 -26.07 7.56 8.11
C CYS A 19 -25.27 7.85 9.39
N LEU A 20 -24.89 6.83 10.15
CA LEU A 20 -24.13 6.99 11.40
C LEU A 20 -22.74 7.58 11.14
N ASP A 21 -22.05 7.09 10.12
CA ASP A 21 -20.71 7.57 9.77
C ASP A 21 -20.74 9.04 9.34
N SER A 22 -21.67 9.40 8.45
CA SER A 22 -21.84 10.79 8.02
C SER A 22 -22.22 11.73 9.16
N GLN A 23 -23.03 11.28 10.12
CA GLN A 23 -23.34 12.06 11.33
C GLN A 23 -22.11 12.26 12.20
N ALA A 24 -21.33 11.20 12.45
CA ALA A 24 -20.11 11.29 13.23
C ALA A 24 -19.12 12.29 12.63
N PHE A 25 -18.93 12.28 11.31
CA PHE A 25 -18.05 13.24 10.63
C PHE A 25 -18.58 14.67 10.64
N LYS A 26 -19.90 14.88 10.51
CA LYS A 26 -20.50 16.22 10.66
C LYS A 26 -20.24 16.78 12.06
N VAL A 27 -20.43 15.98 13.10
CA VAL A 27 -20.16 16.36 14.49
C VAL A 27 -18.67 16.67 14.69
N ALA A 28 -17.77 15.80 14.21
CA ALA A 28 -16.33 15.98 14.34
C ALA A 28 -15.84 17.27 13.66
N LEU A 29 -16.44 17.64 12.53
CA LEU A 29 -16.13 18.84 11.77
C LEU A 29 -16.90 20.08 12.24
N LYS A 30 -17.69 19.96 13.32
CA LYS A 30 -18.57 21.02 13.85
C LYS A 30 -19.53 21.58 12.80
N LEU A 31 -19.99 20.72 11.90
CA LEU A 31 -21.00 21.04 10.88
C LEU A 31 -22.40 20.72 11.41
N SER A 32 -23.41 21.38 10.86
CA SER A 32 -24.81 21.05 11.15
C SER A 32 -25.12 19.62 10.71
N LEU A 33 -25.97 18.89 11.46
CA LEU A 33 -26.43 17.56 11.04
C LEU A 33 -27.23 17.61 9.73
N ASN A 34 -27.81 18.77 9.41
CA ASN A 34 -28.54 19.04 8.17
C ASN A 34 -27.62 19.30 6.95
N THR A 35 -26.29 19.36 7.14
CA THR A 35 -25.36 19.51 6.03
C THR A 35 -25.55 18.35 5.04
N PRO A 36 -25.66 18.63 3.72
CA PRO A 36 -25.89 17.58 2.72
C PRO A 36 -24.74 16.57 2.69
N THR A 37 -25.06 15.30 2.91
CA THR A 37 -24.09 14.20 2.99
C THR A 37 -23.34 14.03 1.67
N ASP A 38 -23.98 14.22 0.53
CA ASP A 38 -23.34 14.09 -0.79
C ASP A 38 -22.21 15.10 -0.99
N ARG A 39 -22.37 16.33 -0.48
CA ARG A 39 -21.30 17.33 -0.49
C ARG A 39 -20.17 16.93 0.45
N LEU A 40 -20.50 16.40 1.64
CA LEU A 40 -19.51 15.93 2.61
C LEU A 40 -18.67 14.77 2.06
N LEU A 41 -19.31 13.82 1.37
CA LEU A 41 -18.65 12.73 0.67
C LEU A 41 -17.81 13.25 -0.51
N GLY A 42 -18.34 14.22 -1.27
CA GLY A 42 -17.62 14.89 -2.36
C GLY A 42 -16.36 15.64 -1.94
N LEU A 43 -16.24 16.02 -0.66
CA LEU A 43 -14.99 16.58 -0.11
C LEU A 43 -13.90 15.51 0.10
N GLY A 44 -14.24 14.22 0.10
CA GLY A 44 -13.29 13.12 0.27
C GLY A 44 -12.56 13.12 1.62
N LEU A 45 -13.18 13.70 2.66
CA LEU A 45 -12.60 13.84 4.00
C LEU A 45 -12.56 12.51 4.77
N HIS A 46 -13.38 11.55 4.37
CA HIS A 46 -13.56 10.25 5.01
C HIS A 46 -13.84 9.19 3.94
N ASN A 47 -13.60 7.92 4.30
CA ASN A 47 -13.89 6.80 3.41
C ASN A 47 -15.37 6.42 3.54
N THR A 48 -15.99 6.00 2.45
CA THR A 48 -17.36 5.47 2.49
C THR A 48 -17.43 4.12 3.20
N ILE A 49 -18.62 3.67 3.59
CA ILE A 49 -18.80 2.34 4.18
C ILE A 49 -18.42 1.23 3.21
N GLU A 50 -18.80 1.33 1.94
CA GLU A 50 -18.41 0.38 0.90
C GLU A 50 -16.89 0.28 0.79
N GLU A 51 -16.20 1.42 0.81
CA GLU A 51 -14.75 1.47 0.79
C GLU A 51 -14.12 0.87 2.07
N LEU A 52 -14.72 1.10 3.24
CA LEU A 52 -14.27 0.49 4.49
C LEU A 52 -14.44 -1.03 4.48
N VAL A 53 -15.54 -1.53 3.90
CA VAL A 53 -15.79 -2.95 3.73
C VAL A 53 -14.78 -3.57 2.78
N GLU A 54 -14.53 -2.96 1.62
CA GLU A 54 -13.53 -3.48 0.67
C GLU A 54 -12.12 -3.39 1.28
N ALA A 55 -11.80 -2.34 2.03
CA ALA A 55 -10.53 -2.24 2.75
C ALA A 55 -10.39 -3.34 3.83
N HIS A 56 -11.46 -3.63 4.56
CA HIS A 56 -11.48 -4.72 5.54
C HIS A 56 -11.30 -6.08 4.83
N ARG A 57 -12.03 -6.30 3.74
CA ARG A 57 -11.94 -7.51 2.92
C ARG A 57 -10.51 -7.72 2.39
N GLN A 58 -9.89 -6.67 1.88
CA GLN A 58 -8.50 -6.72 1.42
C GLN A 58 -7.53 -7.02 2.56
N ALA A 59 -7.75 -6.46 3.76
CA ALA A 59 -6.95 -6.80 4.94
C ALA A 59 -7.09 -8.28 5.33
N GLN A 60 -8.30 -8.84 5.24
CA GLN A 60 -8.50 -10.28 5.47
C GLN A 60 -7.79 -11.14 4.43
N TYR A 61 -7.83 -10.75 3.15
CA TYR A 61 -7.07 -11.43 2.10
C TYR A 61 -5.57 -11.39 2.35
N ILE A 62 -5.04 -10.23 2.75
CA ILE A 62 -3.63 -10.08 3.12
C ILE A 62 -3.27 -11.02 4.27
N ARG A 63 -4.08 -11.04 5.33
CA ARG A 63 -3.88 -11.92 6.49
C ARG A 63 -3.88 -13.40 6.11
N LEU A 64 -4.84 -13.82 5.29
CA LEU A 64 -4.92 -15.21 4.83
C LEU A 64 -3.69 -15.60 3.99
N ALA A 65 -3.26 -14.72 3.09
CA ALA A 65 -2.12 -14.96 2.22
C ALA A 65 -0.77 -15.11 2.94
N GLN A 66 -0.67 -14.67 4.21
CA GLN A 66 0.53 -14.85 5.03
C GLN A 66 0.74 -16.30 5.49
N THR A 67 -0.29 -17.15 5.43
CA THR A 67 -0.22 -18.55 5.91
C THR A 67 -0.26 -19.53 4.74
N SER A 68 0.34 -20.72 4.87
CA SER A 68 0.21 -21.79 3.86
C SER A 68 -1.25 -22.22 3.70
N THR A 69 -1.96 -22.46 4.82
CA THR A 69 -3.38 -22.85 4.82
C THR A 69 -4.26 -21.77 4.20
N GLY A 70 -4.07 -20.50 4.57
CA GLY A 70 -4.87 -19.41 4.00
C GLY A 70 -4.63 -19.23 2.49
N ARG A 71 -3.38 -19.41 2.01
CA ARG A 71 -3.09 -19.43 0.56
C ARG A 71 -3.81 -20.57 -0.15
N TYR A 72 -3.74 -21.78 0.39
CA TYR A 72 -4.47 -22.93 -0.15
C TYR A 72 -5.98 -22.69 -0.22
N MET A 73 -6.57 -22.10 0.83
CA MET A 73 -8.00 -21.75 0.84
C MET A 73 -8.35 -20.72 -0.24
N LEU A 74 -7.55 -19.66 -0.39
CA LEU A 74 -7.80 -18.64 -1.40
C LEU A 74 -7.69 -19.19 -2.82
N ASP A 75 -6.71 -20.06 -3.07
CA ASP A 75 -6.52 -20.73 -4.36
C ASP A 75 -7.69 -21.69 -4.67
N SER A 76 -8.13 -22.46 -3.67
CA SER A 76 -9.30 -23.35 -3.77
C SER A 76 -10.59 -22.61 -4.13
N LEU A 77 -10.72 -21.36 -3.69
CA LEU A 77 -11.86 -20.47 -4.01
C LEU A 77 -11.67 -19.71 -5.33
N GLY A 78 -10.58 -19.92 -6.06
CA GLY A 78 -10.24 -19.18 -7.29
C GLY A 78 -9.92 -17.71 -7.05
N ILE A 79 -9.65 -17.31 -5.80
CA ILE A 79 -9.37 -15.91 -5.43
C ILE A 79 -7.88 -15.64 -5.64
N ARG A 80 -7.54 -15.18 -6.85
CA ARG A 80 -6.19 -14.70 -7.17
C ARG A 80 -5.99 -13.28 -6.65
N LYS A 81 -5.09 -13.13 -5.69
CA LYS A 81 -4.63 -11.84 -5.17
C LYS A 81 -3.10 -11.77 -5.33
N PRO A 82 -2.49 -10.58 -5.48
CA PRO A 82 -1.04 -10.46 -5.64
C PRO A 82 -0.25 -11.19 -4.54
N ALA A 83 -0.80 -11.26 -3.33
CA ALA A 83 -0.20 -11.97 -2.19
C ALA A 83 -0.11 -13.52 -2.36
N ASN A 84 -0.92 -14.08 -3.26
CA ASN A 84 -0.98 -15.51 -3.56
C ASN A 84 -0.11 -15.90 -4.77
N ASP A 85 0.60 -14.94 -5.37
CA ASP A 85 1.50 -15.27 -6.46
C ASP A 85 2.55 -16.28 -5.98
N SER A 86 2.66 -17.39 -6.71
CA SER A 86 3.58 -18.49 -6.41
C SER A 86 5.03 -18.09 -6.69
N SER A 87 5.26 -17.09 -7.55
CA SER A 87 6.59 -16.56 -7.87
C SER A 87 7.22 -15.76 -6.72
N LEU A 88 6.42 -15.27 -5.76
CA LEU A 88 6.93 -14.51 -4.63
C LEU A 88 7.65 -15.40 -3.61
N LEU A 89 8.86 -15.02 -3.24
CA LEU A 89 9.69 -15.69 -2.26
C LEU A 89 9.54 -15.07 -0.86
N PRO A 90 9.67 -15.85 0.22
CA PRO A 90 9.59 -15.32 1.57
C PRO A 90 10.79 -14.45 1.92
N ILE A 91 10.54 -13.32 2.59
CA ILE A 91 11.60 -12.48 3.19
C ILE A 91 12.19 -13.23 4.40
N PRO A 92 13.51 -13.13 4.66
CA PRO A 92 14.11 -13.60 5.91
C PRO A 92 13.37 -13.10 7.15
N ARG A 93 13.04 -14.01 8.08
CA ARG A 93 12.22 -13.68 9.27
C ARG A 93 12.87 -12.62 10.16
N THR A 94 14.19 -12.58 10.22
CA THR A 94 14.98 -11.58 10.95
C THR A 94 14.66 -10.18 10.45
N VAL A 95 14.79 -9.97 9.14
CA VAL A 95 14.46 -8.72 8.46
C VAL A 95 12.98 -8.38 8.63
N HIS A 96 12.08 -9.32 8.33
CA HIS A 96 10.64 -9.04 8.32
C HIS A 96 10.11 -8.59 9.69
N ARG A 97 10.66 -9.12 10.79
CA ARG A 97 10.25 -8.74 12.16
C ARG A 97 10.66 -7.31 12.53
N GLU A 98 11.73 -6.80 11.93
CA GLU A 98 12.24 -5.46 12.21
C GLU A 98 11.55 -4.38 11.37
N LEU A 99 10.86 -4.78 10.29
CA LEU A 99 10.12 -3.87 9.43
C LEU A 99 8.79 -3.43 10.05
N LEU A 100 8.65 -2.12 10.28
CA LEU A 100 7.39 -1.49 10.63
C LEU A 100 6.77 -0.78 9.42
N MET A 101 5.80 -1.43 8.77
CA MET A 101 5.10 -0.83 7.63
C MET A 101 4.02 0.15 8.11
N ARG A 102 4.20 1.45 7.80
CA ARG A 102 3.20 2.48 8.10
C ARG A 102 1.95 2.26 7.23
N PRO A 103 0.73 2.44 7.79
CA PRO A 103 -0.50 2.30 7.01
C PRO A 103 -0.48 3.20 5.76
N LEU A 104 -0.70 2.58 4.60
CA LEU A 104 -0.82 3.31 3.35
C LEU A 104 -2.16 4.06 3.31
N PRO A 105 -2.22 5.24 2.65
CA PRO A 105 -3.46 5.96 2.44
C PRO A 105 -4.50 5.05 1.80
N ARG A 106 -5.66 4.96 2.42
CA ARG A 106 -6.84 4.38 1.80
C ARG A 106 -7.41 5.38 0.79
N ASN A 107 -7.89 4.86 -0.35
CA ASN A 107 -8.62 5.60 -1.38
C ASN A 107 -7.88 6.82 -1.92
N MET A 108 -6.67 6.61 -2.46
CA MET A 108 -5.89 7.62 -3.18
C MET A 108 -5.92 7.28 -4.67
N HIS A 109 -6.89 7.81 -5.43
CA HIS A 109 -6.95 7.57 -6.87
C HIS A 109 -5.83 8.38 -7.56
N PRO A 110 -5.05 7.78 -8.49
CA PRO A 110 -3.96 8.48 -9.17
C PRO A 110 -4.43 9.77 -9.84
N SER A 111 -5.56 9.71 -10.55
CA SER A 111 -6.07 10.81 -11.37
C SER A 111 -6.98 11.81 -10.62
N TYR A 112 -7.76 11.37 -9.63
CA TYR A 112 -8.79 12.23 -9.02
C TYR A 112 -8.31 12.91 -7.73
N HIS A 113 -7.31 12.34 -7.04
CA HIS A 113 -6.91 12.80 -5.70
C HIS A 113 -5.56 13.51 -5.70
N GLU A 114 -5.23 14.24 -6.76
CA GLU A 114 -3.93 14.92 -6.92
C GLU A 114 -3.60 15.84 -5.74
N GLN A 115 -4.55 16.68 -5.30
CA GLN A 115 -4.32 17.59 -4.17
C GLN A 115 -4.02 16.84 -2.87
N ARG A 116 -4.71 15.72 -2.62
CA ARG A 116 -4.45 14.85 -1.45
C ARG A 116 -3.07 14.20 -1.55
N ARG A 117 -2.65 13.77 -2.75
CA ARG A 117 -1.30 13.24 -3.00
C ARG A 117 -0.23 14.30 -2.72
N LYS A 118 -0.39 15.52 -3.24
CA LYS A 118 0.52 16.65 -3.01
C LYS A 118 0.61 17.03 -1.53
N ALA A 119 -0.53 17.15 -0.85
CA ALA A 119 -0.57 17.44 0.59
C ALA A 119 0.14 16.37 1.41
N ARG A 120 -0.04 15.09 1.06
CA ARG A 120 0.66 13.98 1.71
C ARG A 120 2.16 14.01 1.45
N ALA A 121 2.58 14.18 0.20
CA ALA A 121 4.01 14.28 -0.15
C ALA A 121 4.67 15.43 0.63
N LYS A 122 4.02 16.60 0.70
CA LYS A 122 4.48 17.74 1.50
C LYS A 122 4.56 17.42 3.00
N ALA A 123 3.59 16.68 3.54
CA ALA A 123 3.63 16.24 4.93
C ALA A 123 4.80 15.28 5.19
N LEU A 124 4.98 14.26 4.35
CA LEU A 124 6.09 13.31 4.47
C LEU A 124 7.45 14.02 4.35
N HIS A 125 7.60 14.91 3.37
CA HIS A 125 8.83 15.70 3.22
C HIS A 125 9.07 16.62 4.43
N ARG A 126 8.03 17.19 5.05
CA ARG A 126 8.19 17.98 6.29
C ARG A 126 8.73 17.14 7.45
N TYR A 127 8.32 15.87 7.56
CA TYR A 127 8.73 15.00 8.65
C TYR A 127 10.08 14.31 8.41
N TYR A 128 10.39 13.93 7.18
CA TYR A 128 11.55 13.10 6.86
C TYR A 128 12.57 13.80 5.95
N GLY A 129 12.25 14.95 5.36
CA GLY A 129 13.10 15.64 4.40
C GLY A 129 14.42 16.17 4.97
N SER A 130 14.48 16.39 6.29
CA SER A 130 15.69 16.81 7.02
C SER A 130 16.24 15.70 7.91
N GLU A 131 15.65 14.50 7.89
CA GLU A 131 16.10 13.39 8.73
C GLU A 131 17.31 12.71 8.07
N PRO A 132 18.48 12.66 8.73
CA PRO A 132 19.69 12.08 8.14
C PRO A 132 19.57 10.56 7.94
N ASP A 133 18.73 9.90 8.74
CA ASP A 133 18.50 8.45 8.67
C ASP A 133 17.35 8.07 7.71
N ALA A 134 16.91 9.01 6.86
CA ALA A 134 15.85 8.79 5.88
C ALA A 134 16.41 8.67 4.46
N VAL A 135 15.96 7.65 3.74
CA VAL A 135 16.30 7.42 2.34
C VAL A 135 15.05 7.26 1.48
N TRP A 136 15.14 7.72 0.24
CA TRP A 136 14.12 7.56 -0.79
C TRP A 136 14.57 6.51 -1.77
N VAL A 137 13.68 5.58 -2.07
CA VAL A 137 13.96 4.49 -3.02
C VAL A 137 13.03 4.59 -4.21
N ASN A 138 13.57 4.26 -5.37
CA ASN A 138 12.83 4.19 -6.61
C ASN A 138 13.51 3.19 -7.54
N ALA A 139 12.77 2.72 -8.54
CA ALA A 139 13.35 1.98 -9.64
C ALA A 139 12.94 2.54 -10.99
N ALA A 140 13.73 2.24 -12.01
CA ALA A 140 13.41 2.55 -13.40
C ALA A 140 13.67 1.31 -14.25
N CYS A 141 12.72 0.99 -15.14
CA CYS A 141 12.87 -0.03 -16.16
C CYS A 141 12.82 0.65 -17.54
N THR A 142 13.73 0.29 -18.44
CA THR A 142 13.76 0.80 -19.83
C THR A 142 14.17 -0.34 -20.76
N GLY A 143 13.23 -0.79 -21.60
CA GLY A 143 13.44 -2.01 -22.39
C GLY A 143 13.68 -3.19 -21.45
N ASP A 144 14.81 -3.87 -21.66
CA ASP A 144 15.20 -5.04 -20.88
C ASP A 144 16.06 -4.67 -19.65
N GLU A 145 16.44 -3.40 -19.50
CA GLU A 145 17.26 -2.92 -18.38
C GLU A 145 16.41 -2.43 -17.22
N ALA A 146 16.86 -2.71 -15.99
CA ALA A 146 16.24 -2.21 -14.77
C ALA A 146 17.29 -1.78 -13.75
N ILE A 147 17.06 -0.62 -13.11
CA ILE A 147 17.96 -0.05 -12.11
C ILE A 147 17.15 0.29 -10.86
N ALA A 148 17.66 -0.14 -9.71
CA ALA A 148 17.21 0.29 -8.39
C ALA A 148 18.10 1.42 -7.88
N ALA A 149 17.51 2.45 -7.27
CA ALA A 149 18.22 3.60 -6.72
C ALA A 149 17.78 3.88 -5.28
N VAL A 150 18.75 4.28 -4.45
CA VAL A 150 18.55 4.77 -3.09
C VAL A 150 19.16 6.17 -3.01
N MET A 151 18.39 7.14 -2.58
CA MET A 151 18.74 8.55 -2.51
C MET A 151 18.65 9.07 -1.08
N ASP A 152 19.49 10.03 -0.73
CA ASP A 152 19.44 10.75 0.54
C ASP A 152 18.58 12.04 0.44
N SER A 153 18.53 12.80 1.54
CA SER A 153 17.84 14.11 1.59
C SER A 153 18.43 15.14 0.64
N SER A 154 19.70 14.97 0.25
CA SER A 154 20.43 15.84 -0.68
C SER A 154 20.01 15.62 -2.14
N SER A 155 19.11 14.65 -2.40
CA SER A 155 18.69 14.22 -3.74
C SER A 155 19.82 13.65 -4.61
N PHE A 156 20.90 13.18 -3.98
CA PHE A 156 21.96 12.44 -4.66
C PHE A 156 21.74 10.93 -4.48
N ALA A 157 22.05 10.15 -5.53
CA ALA A 157 21.99 8.70 -5.43
C ALA A 157 23.14 8.22 -4.54
N LEU A 158 22.80 7.69 -3.36
CA LEU A 158 23.74 7.00 -2.48
C LEU A 158 24.18 5.67 -3.09
N ILE A 159 23.21 4.93 -3.65
CA ILE A 159 23.42 3.60 -4.20
C ILE A 159 22.56 3.45 -5.46
N THR A 160 23.17 2.93 -6.51
CA THR A 160 22.46 2.42 -7.69
C THR A 160 22.84 0.96 -7.91
N LEU A 161 21.88 0.12 -8.25
CA LEU A 161 22.10 -1.29 -8.54
C LEU A 161 21.41 -1.65 -9.85
N SER A 162 22.19 -2.14 -10.83
CA SER A 162 21.64 -2.78 -12.01
C SER A 162 21.04 -4.12 -11.63
N LEU A 163 19.81 -4.36 -12.08
CA LEU A 163 19.07 -5.59 -11.83
C LEU A 163 19.19 -6.54 -13.03
N PRO A 164 18.83 -7.83 -12.87
CA PRO A 164 18.79 -8.76 -13.99
C PRO A 164 17.91 -8.24 -15.15
N PRO A 165 18.21 -8.64 -16.39
CA PRO A 165 17.36 -8.29 -17.52
C PRO A 165 15.93 -8.80 -17.33
N ASP A 166 14.97 -8.15 -17.98
CA ASP A 166 13.54 -8.49 -17.92
C ASP A 166 12.89 -8.37 -16.53
N THR A 167 13.53 -7.64 -15.60
CA THR A 167 12.95 -7.37 -14.29
C THR A 167 11.72 -6.47 -14.44
N SER A 168 10.57 -6.95 -13.95
CA SER A 168 9.33 -6.15 -13.97
C SER A 168 9.44 -4.89 -13.11
N SER A 169 8.63 -3.88 -13.44
CA SER A 169 8.57 -2.63 -12.67
C SER A 169 8.31 -2.89 -11.18
N GLU A 170 7.39 -3.79 -10.83
CA GLU A 170 7.11 -4.14 -9.43
C GLU A 170 8.30 -4.81 -8.74
N ALA A 171 8.99 -5.74 -9.42
CA ALA A 171 10.14 -6.43 -8.86
C ALA A 171 11.34 -5.49 -8.69
N ALA A 172 11.49 -4.51 -9.59
CA ALA A 172 12.53 -3.50 -9.50
C ALA A 172 12.31 -2.55 -8.31
N GLU A 173 11.08 -2.12 -8.08
CA GLU A 173 10.70 -1.30 -6.91
C GLU A 173 10.96 -2.03 -5.59
N GLU A 174 10.63 -3.33 -5.53
CA GLU A 174 10.95 -4.15 -4.36
C GLU A 174 12.46 -4.29 -4.16
N ALA A 175 13.23 -4.43 -5.24
CA ALA A 175 14.68 -4.49 -5.17
C ALA A 175 15.27 -3.18 -4.64
N ALA A 176 14.71 -2.02 -4.99
CA ALA A 176 15.15 -0.74 -4.44
C ALA A 176 14.96 -0.66 -2.92
N ILE A 177 13.82 -1.14 -2.40
CA ILE A 177 13.60 -1.28 -0.94
C ILE A 177 14.62 -2.25 -0.34
N ALA A 178 14.86 -3.41 -0.98
CA ALA A 178 15.82 -4.40 -0.49
C ALA A 178 17.26 -3.87 -0.43
N VAL A 179 17.69 -3.10 -1.45
CA VAL A 179 19.00 -2.43 -1.47
C VAL A 179 19.14 -1.47 -0.30
N ALA A 180 18.12 -0.67 -0.01
CA ALA A 180 18.16 0.24 1.14
C ALA A 180 18.29 -0.52 2.46
N ILE A 181 17.54 -1.62 2.65
CA ILE A 181 17.63 -2.46 3.85
C ILE A 181 19.03 -3.09 4.00
N ALA A 182 19.58 -3.63 2.91
CA ALA A 182 20.81 -4.43 2.97
C ALA A 182 22.10 -3.59 2.98
N ARG A 183 22.06 -2.35 2.45
CA ARG A 183 23.28 -1.58 2.17
C ARG A 183 23.30 -0.18 2.77
N THR A 184 22.32 0.18 3.59
CA THR A 184 22.31 1.45 4.33
C THR A 184 21.98 1.20 5.80
N GLU A 185 22.29 2.16 6.65
CA GLU A 185 21.87 2.17 8.05
C GLU A 185 20.56 2.96 8.25
N ALA A 186 19.82 3.21 7.16
CA ALA A 186 18.64 4.06 7.18
C ALA A 186 17.54 3.49 8.07
N ARG A 187 17.02 4.33 8.96
CA ARG A 187 15.88 4.01 9.82
C ARG A 187 14.54 4.17 9.10
N TYR A 188 14.49 5.07 8.11
CA TYR A 188 13.27 5.39 7.37
C TYR A 188 13.50 5.17 5.88
N ILE A 189 12.76 4.23 5.30
CA ILE A 189 12.79 3.96 3.85
C ILE A 189 11.47 4.44 3.26
N LEU A 190 11.55 5.40 2.33
CA LEU A 190 10.39 5.99 1.66
C LEU A 190 10.30 5.49 0.22
N SER A 191 9.21 4.81 -0.10
CA SER A 191 8.84 4.39 -1.45
C SER A 191 7.46 4.93 -1.80
N ASP A 192 7.22 5.25 -3.07
CA ASP A 192 5.91 5.57 -3.61
C ASP A 192 5.21 4.35 -4.27
N SER A 193 5.94 3.23 -4.42
CA SER A 193 5.41 1.97 -4.91
C SER A 193 4.52 1.28 -3.88
N LYS A 194 3.21 1.47 -4.03
CA LYS A 194 2.18 0.81 -3.20
C LYS A 194 2.28 -0.72 -3.26
N THR A 195 2.61 -1.28 -4.42
CA THR A 195 2.72 -2.74 -4.62
C THR A 195 3.90 -3.30 -3.83
N ALA A 196 5.07 -2.68 -3.95
CA ALA A 196 6.28 -3.09 -3.22
C ALA A 196 6.05 -3.01 -1.69
N LEU A 197 5.52 -1.90 -1.20
CA LEU A 197 5.21 -1.73 0.24
C LEU A 197 4.24 -2.81 0.76
N LEU A 198 3.22 -3.20 -0.03
CA LEU A 198 2.30 -4.25 0.37
C LEU A 198 2.95 -5.63 0.39
N ASN A 199 3.87 -5.91 -0.53
CA ASN A 199 4.58 -7.19 -0.62
C ASN A 199 5.58 -7.35 0.54
N PHE A 200 6.34 -6.30 0.87
CA PHE A 200 7.13 -6.26 2.11
C PHE A 200 6.29 -6.43 3.37
N ALA A 201 5.14 -5.76 3.48
CA ALA A 201 4.22 -5.94 4.62
C ALA A 201 3.72 -7.40 4.75
N ARG A 202 3.55 -8.11 3.62
CA ARG A 202 3.16 -9.53 3.59
C ARG A 202 4.31 -10.48 3.92
N GLY A 203 5.56 -10.00 3.85
CA GLY A 203 6.75 -10.83 4.04
C GLY A 203 7.11 -11.67 2.83
N ARG A 204 6.67 -11.29 1.63
CA ARG A 204 6.98 -12.00 0.38
C ARG A 204 7.25 -11.02 -0.76
N VAL A 205 8.33 -11.23 -1.51
CA VAL A 205 8.84 -10.35 -2.58
C VAL A 205 9.32 -11.16 -3.77
N HIS A 206 9.55 -10.51 -4.92
CA HIS A 206 10.10 -11.15 -6.11
C HIS A 206 11.57 -11.55 -5.91
N ALA A 207 12.05 -12.44 -6.78
CA ALA A 207 13.40 -13.01 -6.71
C ALA A 207 14.53 -11.96 -6.64
N PRO A 208 14.51 -10.84 -7.40
CA PRO A 208 15.57 -9.83 -7.31
C PRO A 208 15.72 -9.24 -5.90
N ALA A 209 14.60 -8.88 -5.26
CA ALA A 209 14.60 -8.36 -3.90
C ALA A 209 15.01 -9.43 -2.88
N SER A 210 14.48 -10.66 -3.02
CA SER A 210 14.82 -11.77 -2.13
C SER A 210 16.29 -12.19 -2.19
N GLY A 211 16.97 -11.99 -3.32
CA GLY A 211 18.41 -12.29 -3.43
C GLY A 211 19.31 -11.23 -2.82
N ILE A 212 18.77 -10.04 -2.49
CA ILE A 212 19.51 -8.93 -1.88
C ILE A 212 19.39 -8.95 -0.35
N LEU A 213 18.24 -9.39 0.17
CA LEU A 213 17.94 -9.51 1.62
C LEU A 213 18.59 -10.74 2.25
#